data_AF-A0A0P0VBD0-F1
#
_entry.id   AF-A0A0P0VBD0-F1
#
_cell.length_a   1.000
_cell.length_b   1.000
_cell.length_c   1.000
_cell.angle_alpha   90.00
_cell.angle_beta   90.00
_cell.angle_gamma   90.00
#
_symmetry.space_group_name_H-M   'P 1'
#
loop_
_entity.id
_entity.type
_entity.pdbx_description
1 polymer ?
#
loop_
_entity_poly.entity_id
_entity_poly.type
_entity_poly.pdbx_seq_one_letter_code
_entity_poly.pdbx_strand_id
1 'polypeptide(L)' 'DGKDEFWICCDNCEKWYHGKCVKITPARAEHIKQYKCPDCTNKRARA' A
#
# COMPACT_ATOMS: atom_id res chain seq x y z
N ASP A 1 -0.33 -19.56 -11.26
CA ASP A 1 -1.73 -19.24 -10.92
C ASP A 1 -1.66 -18.20 -9.81
N GLY A 2 -1.64 -16.89 -10.03
CA GLY A 2 -2.23 -16.08 -11.10
C GLY A 2 -3.41 -15.24 -10.59
N LYS A 3 -3.87 -15.44 -9.35
CA LYS A 3 -5.15 -14.89 -8.85
C LYS A 3 -5.06 -13.91 -7.68
N ASP A 4 -3.86 -13.59 -7.18
CA ASP A 4 -3.69 -12.77 -5.97
C ASP A 4 -2.71 -11.60 -6.12
N GLU A 5 -2.24 -11.34 -7.34
CA GLU A 5 -1.29 -10.25 -7.58
C GLU A 5 -2.04 -8.96 -7.93
N PHE A 6 -2.31 -8.15 -6.90
CA PHE A 6 -2.89 -6.83 -7.05
C PHE A 6 -1.92 -5.75 -6.58
N TRP A 7 -2.16 -4.53 -7.08
CA TRP A 7 -1.33 -3.37 -6.81
C TRP A 7 -2.15 -2.25 -6.15
N ILE A 8 -1.48 -1.43 -5.35
CA ILE A 8 -2.07 -0.28 -4.68
C ILE A 8 -1.15 0.95 -4.82
N CYS A 9 -1.73 2.10 -5.11
CA CYS A 9 -1.03 3.37 -5.27
C CYS A 9 -1.05 4.17 -3.95
N CYS A 10 0.10 4.69 -3.53
CA CYS A 10 0.22 5.55 -2.36
C CYS A 10 -0.20 6.99 -2.68
N ASP A 11 -1.17 7.55 -1.97
CA ASP A 11 -1.64 8.93 -2.17
C ASP A 11 -0.60 10.00 -1.81
N ASN A 12 0.45 9.65 -1.06
CA ASN A 12 1.49 10.60 -0.65
C ASN A 12 2.66 10.68 -1.64
N CYS A 13 3.03 9.58 -2.29
CA CYS A 13 4.21 9.53 -3.15
C CYS A 13 3.95 8.98 -4.54
N GLU A 14 2.68 8.64 -4.83
CA GLU A 14 2.17 8.20 -6.13
C GLU A 14 2.88 6.95 -6.68
N LYS A 15 3.59 6.22 -5.81
CA LYS A 15 4.24 4.95 -6.12
C LYS A 15 3.27 3.80 -5.98
N TRP A 16 3.42 2.82 -6.87
CA TRP A 16 2.67 1.58 -6.87
C TRP A 16 3.42 0.48 -6.12
N TYR A 17 2.65 -0.34 -5.40
CA TYR A 17 3.19 -1.43 -4.59
C TYR A 17 2.35 -2.68 -4.77
N HIS A 18 2.99 -3.86 -4.81
CA HIS A 18 2.28 -5.12 -4.65
C HIS A 18 1.59 -5.14 -3.27
N GLY A 19 0.29 -5.40 -3.23
CA GLY A 19 -0.46 -5.45 -1.98
C GLY A 19 0.18 -6.38 -0.95
N LYS A 20 0.66 -7.55 -1.39
CA LYS A 20 1.39 -8.51 -0.55
C LYS A 20 2.66 -7.92 0.07
N CYS A 21 3.46 -7.17 -0.70
CA CYS A 21 4.71 -6.55 -0.21
C CYS A 21 4.45 -5.52 0.89
N VAL A 22 3.29 -4.86 0.85
CA VAL A 22 2.88 -3.84 1.83
C VAL A 22 1.81 -4.34 2.82
N LYS A 23 1.56 -5.65 2.86
CA LYS A 23 0.59 -6.30 3.77
C LYS A 23 -0.84 -5.74 3.66
N ILE A 24 -1.26 -5.44 2.44
CA ILE A 24 -2.64 -5.10 2.09
C ILE A 24 -3.25 -6.26 1.31
N THR A 25 -4.52 -6.57 1.59
CA THR A 25 -5.33 -7.51 0.81
C THR A 25 -6.31 -6.73 -0.07
N PRO A 26 -6.84 -7.31 -1.18
CA PRO A 26 -7.80 -6.63 -2.04
C PRO A 26 -9.02 -6.13 -1.26
N ALA A 27 -9.60 -6.99 -0.42
CA ALA A 27 -10.73 -6.65 0.45
C ALA A 27 -10.43 -5.48 1.41
N ARG A 28 -9.17 -5.32 1.84
CA ARG A 28 -8.77 -4.16 2.65
C ARG A 28 -8.63 -2.91 1.78
N ALA A 29 -8.06 -3.04 0.57
CA ALA A 29 -7.89 -1.92 -0.37
C ALA A 29 -9.22 -1.29 -0.77
N GLU A 30 -10.28 -2.10 -0.95
CA GLU A 30 -11.64 -1.61 -1.25
C GLU A 30 -12.20 -0.65 -0.19
N HIS A 31 -11.76 -0.79 1.06
CA HIS A 31 -12.21 0.05 2.18
C HIS A 31 -11.23 1.19 2.51
N ILE A 32 -10.06 1.26 1.86
CA ILE A 32 -9.08 2.33 2.11
C ILE A 32 -9.39 3.51 1.20
N LYS A 33 -9.80 4.63 1.81
CA LYS A 33 -10.03 5.90 1.08
C LYS A 33 -8.74 6.61 0.68
N GLN A 34 -7.71 6.52 1.51
CA GLN A 34 -6.38 7.06 1.26
C GLN A 34 -5.34 6.08 1.80
N TYR A 35 -4.53 5.53 0.93
CA TYR A 35 -3.46 4.60 1.25
C TYR A 35 -2.13 5.34 1.37
N LYS A 36 -1.46 5.15 2.51
CA LYS A 36 -0.10 5.65 2.75
C LYS A 36 0.87 4.48 2.89
N CYS A 37 1.86 4.41 2.00
CA CYS A 37 2.82 3.31 2.00
C CYS A 37 3.73 3.31 3.24
N PRO A 38 4.37 2.17 3.58
CA PRO A 38 5.28 2.06 4.72
C PRO A 38 6.42 3.08 4.69
N ASP A 39 6.95 3.41 3.51
CA ASP A 39 8.01 4.43 3.36
C ASP A 39 7.53 5.82 3.80
N CYS A 40 6.29 6.18 3.46
CA CYS A 40 5.73 7.48 3.82
C CYS A 40 5.27 7.52 5.29
N THR A 41 4.92 6.38 5.87
CA THR A 41 4.49 6.26 7.27
C THR A 41 5.69 6.25 8.23
N ASN A 42 6.75 5.51 7.91
CA ASN A 42 7.92 5.35 8.79
C ASN A 42 8.89 6.54 8.78
N LYS A 43 8.79 7.48 7.83
CA LYS A 43 9.62 8.70 7.80
C LYS A 43 9.46 9.60 9.03
N ARG A 44 8.42 9.42 9.86
CA ARG A 44 8.24 10.17 11.10
C ARG A 44 8.90 9.57 12.34
N ALA A 45 9.40 8.33 12.29
CA ALA A 45 9.99 7.64 13.46
C ALA A 45 11.53 7.67 13.49
N ARG A 46 12.16 8.45 12.61
CA ARG A 46 13.60 8.67 12.55
C ARG A 46 13.87 10.18 12.67
N ALA A 47 13.45 10.77 13.79
CA ALA A 47 13.84 12.10 14.24
C ALA A 47 14.09 12.02 15.75
#